data_AF-A0A9P7WPT0-F1
#
_entry.id   AF-A0A9P7WPT0-F1
#
_cell.length_a   1.000
_cell.length_b   1.000
_cell.length_c   1.000
_cell.angle_alpha   90.00
_cell.angle_beta   90.00
_cell.angle_gamma   90.00
#
_symmetry.space_group_name_H-M   'P 1'
#
loop_
_entity.id
_entity.type
_entity.pdbx_description
1 polymer ?
#
loop_
_entity_poly.entity_id
_entity_poly.type
_entity_poly.pdbx_seq_one_letter_code
_entity_poly.pdbx_strand_id
1 'polypeptide(L)'
;MIPDQLIGDALRLRQVITNLVGNAIKFTPSKPIKRGQVTLTCRLVQSKSNSQTATLEFCVADTGIGIKKDKLELIFDTFCQADG
;
A
#
# COMPACT_ATOMS: atom_id res chain seq x y z
N MET A 1 6.46 20.22 -1.06
CA MET A 1 7.35 19.11 -1.46
C MET A 1 7.56 18.20 -0.26
N ILE A 2 7.76 16.89 -0.48
CA ILE A 2 8.06 15.95 0.61
C ILE A 2 9.54 16.13 0.99
N PRO A 3 9.89 16.21 2.28
CA PRO A 3 11.29 16.26 2.72
C PRO A 3 12.06 14.98 2.37
N ASP A 4 13.34 15.09 2.03
CA ASP A 4 14.20 13.94 1.72
C ASP A 4 14.47 13.03 2.94
N GLN A 5 14.31 13.58 4.15
CA GLN A 5 14.50 12.86 5.40
C GLN A 5 13.31 13.09 6.34
N LEU A 6 12.87 12.01 6.99
CA LEU A 6 11.81 11.99 7.98
C LEU A 6 12.24 11.15 9.16
N ILE A 7 11.85 11.57 10.36
CA ILE A 7 12.08 10.81 11.59
C ILE A 7 10.78 10.04 11.91
N GLY A 8 10.90 8.73 12.11
CA GLY A 8 9.77 7.85 12.43
C GLY A 8 10.21 6.39 12.53
N ASP A 9 9.23 5.47 12.65
CA ASP A 9 9.49 4.03 12.68
C ASP A 9 9.67 3.48 11.25
N ALA A 10 10.89 3.55 10.75
CA ALA A 10 11.24 3.10 9.40
C ALA A 10 11.03 1.58 9.21
N LEU A 11 11.16 0.78 10.27
CA LEU A 11 10.98 -0.67 10.20
C LEU A 11 9.51 -1.02 10.00
N ARG A 12 8.62 -0.43 10.82
CA ARG A 12 7.17 -0.64 10.69
C ARG A 12 6.64 -0.11 9.36
N LEU A 13 7.10 1.06 8.92
CA LEU A 13 6.71 1.60 7.61
C LEU A 13 7.12 0.66 6.48
N ARG A 14 8.36 0.16 6.50
CA ARG A 14 8.84 -0.82 5.52
C ARG A 14 7.96 -2.06 5.53
N GLN A 15 7.68 -2.63 6.69
CA GLN A 15 6.86 -3.84 6.82
C GLN A 15 5.45 -3.65 6.23
N VAL A 16 4.79 -2.54 6.56
CA VAL A 16 3.45 -2.22 6.03
C VAL A 16 3.49 -2.10 4.50
N ILE A 17 4.43 -1.32 3.96
CA ILE A 17 4.55 -1.12 2.51
C ILE A 17 4.87 -2.45 1.80
N THR A 18 5.81 -3.24 2.32
CA THR A 18 6.19 -4.52 1.69
C THR A 18 5.04 -5.51 1.70
N ASN A 19 4.22 -5.55 2.76
CA ASN A 19 3.05 -6.41 2.82
C ASN A 19 2.00 -6.02 1.77
N LEU A 20 1.68 -4.73 1.68
CA LEU A 20 0.69 -4.24 0.70
C LEU A 20 1.16 -4.45 -0.74
N VAL A 21 2.41 -4.10 -1.04
CA VAL A 21 3.01 -4.31 -2.37
C VAL A 21 3.14 -5.80 -2.70
N GLY A 22 3.54 -6.62 -1.73
CA GLY A 22 3.63 -8.08 -1.90
C GLY A 22 2.28 -8.70 -2.24
N ASN A 23 1.22 -8.29 -1.55
CA ASN A 23 -0.15 -8.71 -1.86
C ASN A 23 -0.57 -8.24 -3.26
N ALA A 24 -0.35 -6.97 -3.60
CA ALA A 24 -0.67 -6.44 -4.92
C ALA A 24 0.03 -7.22 -6.05
N ILE A 25 1.33 -7.54 -5.90
CA ILE A 25 2.08 -8.36 -6.86
C ILE A 25 1.52 -9.78 -6.95
N LYS A 26 1.25 -10.43 -5.81
CA LYS A 26 0.71 -11.81 -5.76
C LYS A 26 -0.60 -11.93 -6.54
N PHE A 27 -1.47 -10.92 -6.45
CA PHE A 27 -2.82 -10.96 -7.03
C PHE A 27 -2.98 -10.18 -8.35
N THR A 28 -1.87 -9.67 -8.91
CA THR A 28 -1.85 -8.93 -10.18
C THR A 28 -1.05 -9.66 -11.24
N PRO A 29 -1.66 -10.64 -11.95
CA PRO A 29 -0.96 -11.43 -12.95
C PRO A 29 -0.61 -10.60 -14.19
N SER A 30 0.60 -10.83 -14.72
CA SER A 30 1.02 -10.32 -16.02
C SER A 30 0.92 -11.43 -17.06
N LYS A 31 0.06 -11.26 -18.05
CA LYS A 31 -0.20 -12.24 -19.12
C LYS A 31 0.31 -11.68 -20.47
N PRO A 32 0.59 -12.53 -21.47
CA PRO A 32 1.10 -12.08 -22.77
C PRO A 32 0.25 -10.97 -23.42
N ILE A 33 -1.07 -11.04 -23.24
CA ILE A 33 -2.04 -10.09 -23.81
C ILE A 33 -2.34 -8.87 -22.92
N LYS A 34 -2.02 -8.93 -21.63
CA LYS A 34 -2.34 -7.88 -20.66
C LYS A 34 -1.32 -7.89 -19.53
N ARG A 35 -0.53 -6.82 -19.44
CA ARG A 35 0.38 -6.64 -18.32
C ARG A 35 -0.39 -6.19 -17.09
N GLY A 36 -0.11 -6.82 -15.96
CA GLY A 36 -0.54 -6.35 -14.66
C GLY A 36 0.32 -5.17 -14.22
N GLN A 37 -0.27 -4.20 -13.53
CA GLN A 37 0.43 -3.04 -13.02
C GLN A 37 0.19 -2.92 -11.51
N VAL A 38 1.26 -2.62 -10.78
CA VAL A 38 1.24 -2.21 -9.38
C VAL A 38 1.94 -0.87 -9.29
N THR A 39 1.30 0.12 -8.66
CA THR A 39 1.81 1.48 -8.52
C THR A 39 1.84 1.84 -7.04
N LEU A 40 3.01 2.21 -6.53
CA LEU A 40 3.17 2.84 -5.21
C LEU A 40 3.34 4.34 -5.40
N THR A 41 2.48 5.13 -4.77
CA THR A 41 2.60 6.58 -4.73
C THR A 41 2.72 7.06 -3.30
N CYS A 42 3.36 8.21 -3.11
CA CYS A 42 3.44 8.89 -1.84
C CYS A 42 3.14 10.38 -2.06
N ARG A 43 2.28 10.96 -1.23
CA ARG A 43 1.96 12.39 -1.28
C ARG A 43 1.96 13.01 0.10
N LEU A 44 2.37 14.28 0.16
CA LEU A 44 2.21 15.11 1.35
C LEU A 44 0.75 15.53 1.47
N VAL A 45 0.07 15.09 2.52
CA VAL A 45 -1.32 15.45 2.81
C VAL A 45 -1.38 16.71 3.67
N GLN A 46 -0.47 16.80 4.64
CA GLN A 46 -0.40 17.95 5.53
C GLN A 46 1.03 18.21 5.98
N SER A 47 1.44 19.46 5.94
CA SER A 47 2.61 19.99 6.63
C SER A 47 2.15 21.28 7.30
N LYS A 48 2.15 21.33 8.63
CA LYS A 48 1.89 22.60 9.32
C LYS A 48 3.20 23.35 9.41
N SER A 49 3.21 24.60 8.97
CA SER A 49 4.36 25.52 9.03
C SER A 49 4.97 25.66 10.43
N ASN A 50 4.19 25.42 11.49
CA ASN A 50 4.64 25.48 12.89
C ASN A 50 4.80 24.10 13.55
N SER A 51 4.65 22.99 12.82
CA SER A 51 4.89 21.64 13.36
C SER A 51 6.06 20.99 12.65
N GLN A 52 6.95 20.34 13.40
CA GLN A 52 8.01 19.50 12.85
C GLN A 52 7.49 18.14 12.30
N THR A 53 6.18 18.03 12.07
CA THR A 53 5.51 16.80 11.66
C THR A 53 4.90 16.96 10.27
N ALA A 54 5.05 15.92 9.44
CA ALA A 54 4.42 15.81 8.15
C ALA A 54 3.48 14.59 8.13
N THR A 55 2.33 14.73 7.51
CA THR A 55 1.43 13.62 7.22
C THR A 55 1.61 13.21 5.77
N LEU A 56 2.10 11.99 5.56
CA LEU A 56 2.22 11.37 4.25
C LEU A 56 1.12 10.33 4.05
N GLU A 57 0.57 10.30 2.85
CA GLU A 57 -0.26 9.19 2.39
C GLU A 57 0.54 8.35 1.42
N PHE A 58 0.59 7.04 1.69
CA PHE A 58 1.11 6.05 0.78
C PHE A 58 -0.07 5.29 0.17
N CYS A 59 -0.10 5.16 -1.15
CA CYS A 59 -1.14 4.44 -1.87
C CYS A 59 -0.51 3.38 -2.77
N VAL A 60 -0.92 2.13 -2.54
CA VAL A 60 -0.62 0.98 -3.42
C VAL A 60 -1.87 0.70 -4.23
N ALA A 61 -1.78 0.85 -5.55
CA ALA A 61 -2.86 0.57 -6.48
C ALA A 61 -2.44 -0.53 -7.45
N ASP A 62 -3.33 -1.47 -7.75
CA ASP A 62 -3.08 -2.56 -8.68
C ASP A 62 -4.23 -2.79 -9.67
N THR A 63 -3.93 -3.50 -10.76
CA THR A 63 -4.90 -3.89 -11.80
C THR A 63 -5.26 -5.38 -11.71
N GLY A 64 -5.14 -5.96 -10.52
CA GLY A 64 -5.30 -7.38 -10.26
C GLY A 64 -6.73 -7.86 -10.28
N ILE A 65 -6.95 -9.03 -9.71
CA ILE A 65 -8.25 -9.72 -9.72
C ILE A 65 -9.32 -9.03 -8.84
N GLY A 66 -8.91 -8.05 -8.03
CA GLY A 66 -9.76 -7.39 -7.06
C GLY A 66 -10.09 -8.28 -5.86
N ILE A 67 -10.84 -7.71 -4.91
CA ILE A 67 -11.30 -8.42 -3.70
C ILE A 67 -12.82 -8.48 -3.79
N LYS A 68 -13.40 -9.67 -3.58
CA LYS A 68 -14.85 -9.81 -3.54
C LYS A 68 -15.41 -9.01 -2.35
N LYS A 69 -16.58 -8.38 -2.54
CA LYS A 69 -17.16 -7.43 -1.56
C LYS A 69 -17.37 -8.07 -0.18
N ASP A 70 -17.77 -9.34 -0.15
CA ASP A 70 -17.99 -10.16 1.05
C ASP A 70 -16.69 -10.55 1.78
N LYS A 71 -15.53 -10.30 1.17
CA LYS A 71 -14.21 -10.57 1.77
C LYS A 71 -13.51 -9.30 2.25
N LEU A 72 -14.03 -8.10 1.96
CA LEU A 72 -13.40 -6.83 2.31
C LEU A 72 -13.25 -6.62 3.82
N GLU A 73 -14.17 -7.12 4.64
CA GLU A 73 -14.09 -7.00 6.09
C GLU A 73 -13.03 -7.92 6.70
N LEU A 74 -12.74 -9.04 6.04
CA LEU A 74 -11.83 -10.09 6.52
C LEU A 74 -10.36 -9.80 6.23
N ILE A 75 -10.03 -8.87 5.34
CA ILE A 75 -8.63 -8.60 4.94
C ILE A 75 -7.81 -7.93 6.04
N PHE A 76 -8.48 -7.36 7.06
CA PHE A 76 -7.86 -6.74 8.22
C PHE A 76 -7.92 -7.63 9.47
N ASP A 77 -8.60 -8.78 9.40
CA ASP A 77 -8.58 -9.74 10.48
C ASP A 77 -7.22 -10.44 10.54
N THR A 78 -6.71 -10.54 11.77
CA THR A 78 -5.46 -11.23 12.05
C THR A 78 -5.55 -12.66 11.51
N PHE A 79 -4.70 -13.01 10.55
CA PHE A 79 -4.55 -14.35 9.96
C PHE A 79 -5.62 -14.85 8.98
N CYS A 80 -6.48 -14.00 8.39
CA CYS A 80 -7.33 -14.46 7.29
C CYS A 80 -6.63 -14.33 5.92
N GLN A 81 -5.87 -15.35 5.51
CA GLN A 81 -5.61 -15.57 4.09
C GLN A 81 -6.92 -15.98 3.43
N ALA A 82 -7.37 -15.22 2.43
CA ALA A 82 -8.44 -15.62 1.53
C ALA A 82 -7.94 -16.72 0.58
N ASP A 83 -7.50 -17.85 1.13
CA ASP A 83 -7.20 -19.06 0.38
C ASP A 83 -8.51 -19.86 0.28
N GLY A 84 -8.97 -20.07 -0.96
CA GLY A 84 -10.21 -20.76 -1.32
C GLY A 84 -10.80 -20.26 -2.63
#